data_AF-A0A133YBN3-F1
#
_entry.id   AF-A0A133YBN3-F1
#
_cell.length_a   1.000
_cell.length_b   1.000
_cell.length_c   1.000
_cell.angle_alpha   90.00
_cell.angle_beta   90.00
_cell.angle_gamma   90.00
#
_symmetry.space_group_name_H-M   'P 1'
#
loop_
_entity.id
_entity.type
_entity.pdbx_description
1 polymer ?
#
loop_
_entity_poly.entity_id
_entity_poly.type
_entity_poly.pdbx_seq_one_letter_code
_entity_poly.pdbx_strand_id
1 'polypeptide(L)'
;MTNQLKRGTTFLRALCAVLFILFSFFYLYDYQADILSVTQHVLSHGVTHYDRTIGAVLITLVLGLLQLLIYAFTRLDGNFHALTYFPSFLLLGILTDVSPNLEHESYIGHWYWVFPLLMTVYFGIAWMCRQIESMRLQSKTVGVVSLIWVNLLFMVTLMLMTCFIGCSDRLFHHRMRMENLLQAGDYDEATRVGSSEHQTDSSLTFLRIYALSKTHHLGERLFEYPLTGGSEVMLPDNKNVKLMMVPETEVYKELGVFFPKKMPPTDYFALLHSTNRATRASHDWLLCAFLLDGNINAFANALPKYYLIDSTLPKHYKEALILYSRQTLHPSVVYKDPVLEADYEDFTTLRRTNKDVRLRNNKLRDTYGQTYWYYYFIGRT
;
A
#
# COMPACT_ATOMS: atom_id res chain seq x y z
N MET A 1 48.24 -6.57 25.01
CA MET A 1 47.63 -5.71 23.95
C MET A 1 47.02 -6.53 22.79
N THR A 2 47.69 -7.56 22.29
CA THR A 2 47.22 -8.43 21.17
C THR A 2 45.91 -9.17 21.44
N ASN A 3 45.70 -9.70 22.65
CA ASN A 3 44.44 -10.39 23.01
C ASN A 3 43.22 -9.45 23.09
N GLN A 4 43.42 -8.18 23.48
CA GLN A 4 42.35 -7.17 23.57
C GLN A 4 41.86 -6.78 22.17
N LEU A 5 42.78 -6.56 21.22
CA LEU A 5 42.47 -6.30 19.82
C LEU A 5 41.77 -7.49 19.15
N LYS A 6 42.28 -8.72 19.35
CA LYS A 6 41.67 -9.93 18.78
C LYS A 6 40.26 -10.17 19.32
N ARG A 7 40.03 -9.96 20.62
CA ARG A 7 38.69 -10.05 21.23
C ARG A 7 37.77 -8.95 20.71
N GLY A 8 38.29 -7.74 20.50
CA GLY A 8 37.56 -6.61 19.93
C GLY A 8 37.13 -6.82 18.48
N THR A 9 37.98 -7.40 17.63
CA THR A 9 37.60 -7.72 16.23
C THR A 9 36.61 -8.86 16.16
N THR A 10 36.75 -9.92 16.96
CA THR A 10 35.72 -10.98 17.04
C THR A 10 34.38 -10.43 17.52
N PHE A 11 34.40 -9.57 18.54
CA PHE A 11 33.19 -8.90 19.03
C PHE A 11 32.54 -8.01 17.97
N LEU A 12 33.32 -7.20 17.25
CA LEU A 12 32.83 -6.38 16.15
C LEU A 12 32.13 -7.23 15.07
N ARG A 13 32.75 -8.33 14.65
CA ARG A 13 32.19 -9.20 13.61
C ARG A 13 30.87 -9.81 14.03
N ALA A 14 30.78 -10.28 15.27
CA ALA A 14 29.54 -10.76 15.85
C ALA A 14 28.47 -9.65 15.89
N LEU A 15 28.85 -8.43 16.28
CA LEU A 15 27.93 -7.30 16.34
C LEU A 15 27.39 -6.91 14.96
N CYS A 16 28.25 -6.81 13.93
CA CYS A 16 27.81 -6.54 12.56
C CYS A 16 26.90 -7.66 12.02
N ALA A 17 27.21 -8.93 12.32
CA ALA A 17 26.38 -10.06 11.90
C ALA A 17 25.00 -10.02 12.55
N VAL A 18 24.93 -9.74 13.86
CA VAL A 18 23.66 -9.59 14.58
C VAL A 18 22.84 -8.43 14.01
N LEU A 19 23.47 -7.26 13.77
CA LEU A 19 22.79 -6.12 13.17
C LEU A 19 22.24 -6.43 11.78
N PHE A 20 23.02 -7.09 10.94
CA PHE A 20 22.59 -7.52 9.62
C PHE A 20 21.39 -8.47 9.71
N ILE A 21 21.49 -9.52 10.52
CA ILE A 21 20.42 -10.53 10.65
C ILE A 21 19.14 -9.89 11.17
N LEU A 22 19.22 -9.09 12.24
CA LEU A 22 18.05 -8.44 12.81
C LEU A 22 17.42 -7.47 11.81
N PHE A 23 18.23 -6.62 11.17
CA PHE A 23 17.72 -5.69 10.18
C PHE A 23 17.06 -6.42 9.02
N SER A 24 17.76 -7.36 8.37
CA SER A 24 17.22 -8.09 7.21
C SER A 24 15.95 -8.85 7.57
N PHE A 25 15.91 -9.50 8.73
CA PHE A 25 14.72 -10.22 9.18
C PHE A 25 13.53 -9.28 9.35
N PHE A 26 13.66 -8.20 10.15
CA PHE A 26 12.54 -7.27 10.39
C PHE A 26 12.14 -6.50 9.13
N TYR A 27 13.12 -6.12 8.31
CA TYR A 27 12.88 -5.48 7.02
C TYR A 27 12.03 -6.37 6.10
N LEU A 28 12.37 -7.65 6.00
CA LEU A 28 11.62 -8.60 5.16
C LEU A 28 10.28 -9.00 5.77
N TYR A 29 10.25 -9.24 7.08
CA TYR A 29 9.10 -9.80 7.78
C TYR A 29 7.99 -8.77 8.04
N ASP A 30 8.35 -7.58 8.53
CA ASP A 30 7.36 -6.56 8.91
C ASP A 30 7.14 -5.51 7.81
N TYR A 31 8.19 -5.15 7.05
CA TYR A 31 8.10 -4.04 6.10
C TYR A 31 7.86 -4.48 4.65
N GLN A 32 8.50 -5.55 4.17
CA GLN A 32 8.47 -5.94 2.75
C GLN A 32 7.69 -7.24 2.47
N ALA A 33 7.08 -7.86 3.49
CA ALA A 33 6.40 -9.14 3.34
C ALA A 33 5.26 -9.10 2.34
N ASP A 34 4.44 -8.04 2.36
CA ASP A 34 3.31 -7.90 1.45
C ASP A 34 3.77 -7.69 0.00
N ILE A 35 4.84 -6.91 -0.19
CA ILE A 35 5.44 -6.65 -1.51
C ILE A 35 6.04 -7.93 -2.10
N LEU A 36 6.77 -8.70 -1.29
CA LEU A 36 7.34 -9.99 -1.71
C LEU A 36 6.28 -11.03 -2.02
N SER A 37 5.19 -11.02 -1.24
CA SER A 37 4.03 -11.87 -1.50
C SER A 37 3.46 -11.61 -2.90
N VAL A 38 3.17 -10.35 -3.23
CA VAL A 38 2.67 -9.97 -4.55
C VAL A 38 3.66 -10.28 -5.64
N THR A 39 4.94 -9.96 -5.43
CA THR A 39 6.00 -10.21 -6.41
C THR A 39 6.08 -11.70 -6.75
N GLN A 40 6.07 -12.59 -5.74
CA GLN A 40 6.08 -14.02 -5.96
C GLN A 40 4.80 -14.51 -6.67
N HIS A 41 3.63 -14.00 -6.27
CA HIS A 41 2.36 -14.37 -6.90
C HIS A 41 2.33 -13.98 -8.38
N VAL A 42 2.67 -12.73 -8.70
CA VAL A 42 2.68 -12.20 -10.07
C VAL A 42 3.70 -12.95 -10.94
N LEU A 43 4.93 -13.13 -10.45
CA LEU A 43 5.99 -13.84 -11.21
C LEU A 43 5.69 -15.33 -11.39
N SER A 44 4.91 -15.94 -10.50
CA SER A 44 4.50 -17.35 -10.62
C SER A 44 3.15 -17.53 -11.33
N HIS A 45 2.54 -16.46 -11.85
CA HIS A 45 1.19 -16.48 -12.42
C HIS A 45 0.14 -17.09 -11.48
N GLY A 46 0.27 -16.81 -10.19
CA GLY A 46 -0.62 -17.25 -9.13
C GLY A 46 -0.44 -18.69 -8.65
N VAL A 47 0.60 -19.39 -9.08
CA VAL A 47 0.85 -20.79 -8.71
C VAL A 47 1.44 -20.93 -7.31
N THR A 48 2.18 -19.92 -6.83
CA THR A 48 2.90 -20.02 -5.56
C THR A 48 2.49 -18.93 -4.56
N HIS A 49 2.59 -19.26 -3.27
CA HIS A 49 2.33 -18.35 -2.16
C HIS A 49 3.61 -18.10 -1.37
N TYR A 50 3.80 -16.85 -0.96
CA TYR A 50 4.90 -16.46 -0.10
C TYR A 50 4.50 -16.61 1.37
N ASP A 51 5.29 -17.34 2.14
CA ASP A 51 5.20 -17.33 3.59
C ASP A 51 6.22 -16.33 4.15
N ARG A 52 5.71 -15.36 4.91
CA ARG A 52 6.51 -14.28 5.49
C ARG A 52 7.64 -14.77 6.41
N THR A 53 7.40 -15.84 7.19
CA THR A 53 8.40 -16.37 8.13
C THR A 53 9.50 -17.10 7.38
N ILE A 54 9.10 -18.02 6.49
CA ILE A 54 10.03 -18.85 5.72
C ILE A 54 10.85 -17.97 4.78
N GLY A 55 10.19 -17.05 4.10
CA GLY A 55 10.83 -16.10 3.18
C GLY A 55 11.85 -15.22 3.88
N ALA A 56 11.50 -14.59 5.01
CA ALA A 56 12.41 -13.73 5.76
C ALA A 56 13.65 -14.49 6.27
N VAL A 57 13.45 -15.70 6.83
CA VAL A 57 14.55 -16.54 7.32
C VAL A 57 15.45 -17.00 6.17
N LEU A 58 14.85 -17.52 5.08
CA LEU A 58 15.59 -18.06 3.94
C LEU A 58 16.44 -16.98 3.26
N ILE A 59 15.84 -15.83 2.94
CA ILE A 59 16.53 -14.72 2.27
C ILE A 59 17.67 -14.20 3.17
N THR A 60 17.40 -14.00 4.47
CA THR A 60 18.43 -13.54 5.43
C THR A 60 19.59 -14.52 5.51
N LEU A 61 19.31 -15.83 5.54
CA LEU A 61 20.34 -16.87 5.55
C LEU A 61 21.18 -16.86 4.28
N VAL A 62 20.55 -16.81 3.10
CA VAL A 62 21.25 -16.78 1.80
C VAL A 62 22.15 -15.56 1.69
N LEU A 63 21.66 -14.38 2.07
CA LEU A 63 22.45 -13.16 2.05
C LEU A 63 23.56 -13.15 3.12
N GLY A 64 23.35 -13.81 4.26
CA GLY A 64 24.39 -14.04 5.27
C GLY A 64 25.51 -14.96 4.75
N LEU A 65 25.16 -16.04 4.06
CA LEU A 65 26.14 -16.92 3.41
C LEU A 65 26.93 -16.19 2.32
N LEU A 66 26.28 -15.31 1.55
CA LEU A 66 26.96 -14.46 0.59
C LEU A 66 27.98 -13.54 1.29
N GLN A 67 27.62 -12.93 2.41
CA GLN A 67 28.56 -12.11 3.18
C GLN A 67 29.78 -12.92 3.63
N LEU A 68 29.58 -14.16 4.09
CA LEU A 68 30.68 -15.05 4.48
C LEU A 68 31.61 -15.35 3.30
N LEU A 69 31.06 -15.57 2.09
CA LEU A 69 31.82 -15.77 0.86
C LEU A 69 32.64 -14.52 0.50
N ILE A 70 32.02 -13.35 0.54
CA ILE A 70 32.68 -12.06 0.26
C ILE A 70 33.80 -11.80 1.28
N TYR A 71 33.54 -12.08 2.55
CA TYR A 71 34.56 -12.00 3.60
C TYR A 71 35.72 -12.97 3.34
N ALA A 72 35.45 -14.22 2.94
CA ALA A 72 36.49 -15.20 2.64
C ALA A 72 37.41 -14.76 1.49
N PHE A 73 36.86 -14.06 0.50
CA PHE A 73 37.60 -13.54 -0.66
C PHE A 73 38.39 -12.27 -0.32
N THR A 74 37.74 -11.28 0.31
CA THR A 74 38.33 -9.97 0.59
C THR A 74 39.27 -10.00 1.80
N ARG A 75 38.98 -10.80 2.82
CA ARG A 75 39.69 -10.92 4.11
C ARG A 75 39.85 -9.58 4.86
N LEU A 76 38.80 -8.76 4.84
CA LEU A 76 38.74 -7.49 5.58
C LEU A 76 38.35 -7.75 7.04
N ASP A 77 39.30 -7.58 7.96
CA ASP A 77 39.20 -8.05 9.36
C ASP A 77 39.16 -6.94 10.42
N GLY A 78 39.36 -5.69 10.03
CA GLY A 78 39.50 -4.55 10.92
C GLY A 78 38.52 -3.41 10.61
N ASN A 79 39.06 -2.23 10.26
CA ASN A 79 38.27 -1.00 10.10
C ASN A 79 37.25 -1.05 8.95
N PHE A 80 37.44 -1.96 8.00
CA PHE A 80 36.61 -2.07 6.80
C PHE A 80 35.79 -3.37 6.77
N HIS A 81 35.62 -4.05 7.91
CA HIS A 81 34.87 -5.30 7.97
C HIS A 81 33.43 -5.15 7.47
N ALA A 82 32.75 -4.06 7.81
CA ALA A 82 31.38 -3.77 7.38
C ALA A 82 31.22 -3.68 5.85
N LEU A 83 32.30 -3.40 5.11
CA LEU A 83 32.31 -3.39 3.64
C LEU A 83 31.99 -4.78 3.05
N THR A 84 32.21 -5.85 3.80
CA THR A 84 31.84 -7.21 3.35
C THR A 84 30.34 -7.43 3.24
N TYR A 85 29.52 -6.63 3.93
CA TYR A 85 28.06 -6.72 3.88
C TYR A 85 27.44 -5.96 2.71
N PHE A 86 28.21 -5.09 2.02
CA PHE A 86 27.69 -4.25 0.94
C PHE A 86 26.96 -5.04 -0.15
N PRO A 87 27.49 -6.15 -0.69
CA PRO A 87 26.77 -6.94 -1.70
C PRO A 87 25.45 -7.53 -1.18
N SER A 88 25.43 -7.96 0.08
CA SER A 88 24.24 -8.53 0.71
C SER A 88 23.14 -7.49 0.92
N PHE A 89 23.48 -6.29 1.40
CA PHE A 89 22.53 -5.17 1.53
C PHE A 89 22.05 -4.64 0.18
N LEU A 90 22.95 -4.58 -0.82
CA LEU A 90 22.58 -4.18 -2.17
C LEU A 90 21.56 -5.14 -2.78
N LEU A 91 21.85 -6.45 -2.74
CA LEU A 91 20.91 -7.45 -3.24
C LEU A 91 19.59 -7.47 -2.47
N LEU A 92 19.63 -7.26 -1.15
CA LEU A 92 18.40 -7.11 -0.36
C LEU A 92 17.54 -5.96 -0.85
N GLY A 93 18.17 -4.80 -1.10
CA GLY A 93 17.47 -3.63 -1.64
C GLY A 93 16.87 -3.92 -3.01
N ILE A 94 17.67 -4.46 -3.94
CA ILE A 94 17.24 -4.81 -5.30
C ILE A 94 16.09 -5.82 -5.28
N LEU A 95 16.16 -6.83 -4.41
CA LEU A 95 15.12 -7.85 -4.29
C LEU A 95 13.76 -7.23 -3.92
N THR A 96 13.79 -6.16 -3.14
CA THR A 96 12.60 -5.44 -2.68
C THR A 96 12.28 -4.19 -3.51
N ASP A 97 13.08 -3.89 -4.54
CA ASP A 97 12.83 -2.79 -5.47
C ASP A 97 11.81 -3.23 -6.52
N VAL A 98 10.54 -3.09 -6.15
CA VAL A 98 9.40 -3.56 -6.92
C VAL A 98 8.59 -2.37 -7.40
N SER A 99 8.37 -2.29 -8.71
CA SER A 99 7.54 -1.25 -9.32
C SER A 99 6.05 -1.65 -9.32
N PRO A 100 5.12 -0.68 -9.22
CA PRO A 100 3.69 -0.94 -9.37
C PRO A 100 3.25 -1.46 -10.77
N ASN A 101 4.16 -1.57 -11.73
CA ASN A 101 3.88 -2.03 -13.10
C ASN A 101 4.60 -3.35 -13.45
N LEU A 102 4.78 -4.23 -12.45
CA LEU A 102 5.42 -5.55 -12.56
C LEU A 102 4.98 -6.41 -13.75
N GLU A 103 3.74 -6.28 -14.23
CA GLU A 103 3.24 -7.08 -15.36
C GLU A 103 3.81 -6.65 -16.72
N HIS A 104 4.21 -5.38 -16.86
CA HIS A 104 4.60 -4.78 -18.14
C HIS A 104 6.09 -4.41 -18.16
N GLU A 105 6.66 -4.13 -17.00
CA GLU A 105 8.07 -3.83 -16.84
C GLU A 105 8.83 -5.04 -16.33
N SER A 106 10.07 -5.22 -16.82
CA SER A 106 10.93 -6.26 -16.29
C SER A 106 11.28 -5.96 -14.84
N TYR A 107 10.97 -6.88 -13.94
CA TYR A 107 11.30 -6.80 -12.51
C TYR A 107 12.76 -6.39 -12.24
N ILE A 108 13.72 -6.90 -13.03
CA ILE A 108 15.15 -6.57 -12.87
C ILE A 108 15.49 -5.21 -13.51
N GLY A 109 14.78 -4.79 -14.56
CA GLY A 109 14.86 -3.46 -15.14
C GLY A 109 16.28 -2.92 -15.32
N HIS A 110 16.58 -1.79 -14.68
CA HIS A 110 17.89 -1.13 -14.76
C HIS A 110 19.01 -1.86 -14.00
N TRP A 111 18.66 -2.75 -13.07
CA TRP A 111 19.65 -3.49 -12.27
C TRP A 111 20.51 -4.44 -13.09
N TYR A 112 20.06 -4.86 -14.28
CA TYR A 112 20.88 -5.64 -15.21
C TYR A 112 22.25 -5.00 -15.51
N TRP A 113 22.31 -3.66 -15.59
CA TRP A 113 23.55 -2.92 -15.86
C TRP A 113 24.12 -2.24 -14.62
N VAL A 114 23.26 -1.74 -13.73
CA VAL A 114 23.68 -1.03 -12.51
C VAL A 114 24.36 -1.98 -11.52
N PHE A 115 23.84 -3.19 -11.33
CA PHE A 115 24.42 -4.13 -10.38
C PHE A 115 25.86 -4.56 -10.75
N PRO A 116 26.15 -5.01 -12.00
CA PRO A 116 27.53 -5.33 -12.39
C PRO A 116 28.50 -4.15 -12.27
N LEU A 117 28.03 -2.94 -12.61
CA LEU A 117 28.83 -1.72 -12.48
C LEU A 117 29.20 -1.46 -11.01
N LEU A 118 28.21 -1.49 -10.10
CA LEU A 118 28.43 -1.31 -8.67
C LEU A 118 29.33 -2.39 -8.08
N MET A 119 29.19 -3.65 -8.51
CA MET A 119 30.07 -4.74 -8.07
C MET A 119 31.52 -4.54 -8.53
N THR A 120 31.73 -4.06 -9.76
CA THR A 120 33.08 -3.78 -10.29
C THR A 120 33.76 -2.68 -9.47
N VAL A 121 33.05 -1.58 -9.21
CA VAL A 121 33.54 -0.49 -8.34
C VAL A 121 33.81 -0.99 -6.93
N TYR A 122 32.89 -1.78 -6.38
CA TYR A 122 33.02 -2.40 -5.06
C TYR A 122 34.31 -3.22 -4.92
N PHE A 123 34.61 -4.11 -5.87
CA PHE A 123 35.82 -4.92 -5.81
C PHE A 123 37.09 -4.07 -5.87
N GLY A 124 37.10 -2.99 -6.67
CA GLY A 124 38.19 -2.01 -6.69
C GLY A 124 38.40 -1.34 -5.33
N ILE A 125 37.31 -0.88 -4.70
CA ILE A 125 37.35 -0.26 -3.36
C ILE A 125 37.79 -1.28 -2.30
N ALA A 126 37.23 -2.49 -2.30
CA ALA A 126 37.57 -3.53 -1.35
C ALA A 126 39.05 -3.94 -1.46
N TRP A 127 39.58 -4.01 -2.69
CA TRP A 127 41.00 -4.24 -2.94
C TRP A 127 41.86 -3.10 -2.38
N MET A 128 41.50 -1.85 -2.65
CA MET A 128 42.22 -0.68 -2.13
C MET A 128 42.19 -0.62 -0.59
N CYS A 129 41.03 -0.85 0.03
CA CYS A 129 40.86 -0.93 1.48
C CYS A 129 41.75 -2.01 2.09
N ARG A 130 41.85 -3.18 1.46
CA ARG A 130 42.74 -4.26 1.89
C ARG A 130 44.21 -3.83 1.88
N GLN A 131 44.64 -3.05 0.87
CA GLN A 131 46.01 -2.54 0.85
C GLN A 131 46.28 -1.48 1.92
N ILE A 132 45.29 -0.61 2.20
CA ILE A 132 45.41 0.36 3.30
C ILE A 132 45.46 -0.37 4.65
N GLU A 133 44.67 -1.44 4.81
CA GLU A 133 44.63 -2.23 6.03
C GLU A 133 45.94 -2.99 6.27
N SER A 134 46.55 -3.56 5.22
CA SER A 134 47.85 -4.24 5.31
C SER A 134 48.97 -3.27 5.74
N MET A 135 48.95 -2.03 5.24
CA MET A 135 49.87 -0.97 5.66
C MET A 135 49.63 -0.51 7.11
N ARG A 136 48.36 -0.38 7.54
CA ARG A 136 48.02 0.06 8.91
C ARG A 136 48.24 -1.00 9.97
N LEU A 137 48.15 -2.29 9.64
CA LEU A 137 48.49 -3.38 10.57
C LEU A 137 49.95 -3.31 11.04
N GLN A 138 50.83 -2.61 10.32
CA GLN A 138 52.21 -2.34 10.75
C GLN A 138 52.31 -1.17 11.77
N SER A 139 51.31 -0.29 11.87
CA SER A 139 51.27 0.82 12.83
C SER A 139 50.35 0.53 14.03
N LYS A 140 50.92 0.45 15.24
CA LYS A 140 50.26 -0.01 16.49
C LYS A 140 49.27 0.98 17.13
N THR A 141 48.57 1.83 16.36
CA THR A 141 47.90 3.04 16.89
C THR A 141 46.40 3.14 16.63
N VAL A 142 45.67 2.02 16.46
CA VAL A 142 44.20 2.08 16.32
C VAL A 142 43.51 1.63 17.61
N GLY A 143 42.68 2.51 18.18
CA GLY A 143 41.83 2.20 19.32
C GLY A 143 40.62 1.33 18.93
N VAL A 144 40.32 0.32 19.74
CA VAL A 144 39.20 -0.64 19.51
C VAL A 144 37.84 0.08 19.40
N VAL A 145 37.63 1.14 20.18
CA VAL A 145 36.39 1.93 20.18
C VAL A 145 36.15 2.61 18.84
N SER A 146 37.18 3.27 18.28
CA SER A 146 37.08 3.94 16.98
C SER A 146 36.78 2.94 15.86
N LEU A 147 37.40 1.76 15.90
CA LEU A 147 37.18 0.68 14.94
C LEU A 147 35.72 0.17 14.98
N ILE A 148 35.13 0.04 16.17
CA ILE A 148 33.72 -0.34 16.31
C ILE A 148 32.80 0.74 15.74
N TRP A 149 32.98 2.00 16.14
CA TRP A 149 32.13 3.10 15.69
C TRP A 149 32.11 3.29 14.17
N VAL A 150 33.27 3.20 13.50
CA VAL A 150 33.34 3.37 12.04
C VAL A 150 32.57 2.27 11.31
N ASN A 151 32.73 1.02 11.73
CA ASN A 151 32.00 -0.09 11.14
C ASN A 151 30.50 -0.01 11.41
N LEU A 152 30.10 0.39 12.62
CA LEU A 152 28.69 0.58 12.95
C LEU A 152 28.05 1.70 12.12
N LEU A 153 28.72 2.84 11.97
CA LEU A 153 28.25 3.93 11.10
C LEU A 153 28.08 3.43 9.66
N PHE A 154 29.04 2.64 9.17
CA PHE A 154 28.95 2.07 7.83
C PHE A 154 27.76 1.11 7.69
N MET A 155 27.51 0.23 8.67
CA MET A 155 26.34 -0.65 8.68
C MET A 155 25.04 0.15 8.62
N VAL A 156 24.92 1.24 9.39
CA VAL A 156 23.76 2.14 9.34
C VAL A 156 23.59 2.74 7.95
N THR A 157 24.67 3.19 7.30
CA THR A 157 24.62 3.69 5.92
C THR A 157 24.13 2.63 4.94
N LEU A 158 24.56 1.37 5.08
CA LEU A 158 24.09 0.26 4.24
C LEU A 158 22.60 -0.03 4.47
N MET A 159 22.14 -0.04 5.73
CA MET A 159 20.73 -0.22 6.06
C MET A 159 19.86 0.87 5.44
N LEU A 160 20.28 2.14 5.57
CA LEU A 160 19.56 3.27 4.96
C LEU A 160 19.54 3.15 3.43
N MET A 161 20.66 2.78 2.82
CA MET A 161 20.75 2.54 1.38
C MET A 161 19.79 1.44 0.92
N THR A 162 19.68 0.32 1.64
CA THR A 162 18.68 -0.72 1.36
C THR A 162 17.26 -0.18 1.43
N CYS A 163 16.94 0.63 2.44
CA CYS A 163 15.62 1.27 2.55
C CYS A 163 15.32 2.25 1.40
N PHE A 164 16.33 2.96 0.88
CA PHE A 164 16.18 3.86 -0.25
C PHE A 164 16.02 3.14 -1.59
N ILE A 165 16.68 2.00 -1.75
CA ILE A 165 16.58 1.19 -2.96
C ILE A 165 15.26 0.41 -2.98
N GLY A 166 14.90 -0.21 -1.87
CA GLY A 166 13.68 -1.02 -1.81
C GLY A 166 12.40 -0.19 -1.92
N CYS A 167 11.29 -0.89 -2.15
CA CYS A 167 9.99 -0.26 -2.34
C CYS A 167 9.56 0.49 -1.07
N SER A 168 9.51 1.82 -1.17
CA SER A 168 9.11 2.71 -0.06
C SER A 168 7.82 3.49 -0.35
N ASP A 169 7.14 3.16 -1.45
CA ASP A 169 5.85 3.76 -1.81
C ASP A 169 4.73 3.27 -0.87
N ARG A 170 4.29 4.17 0.02
CA ARG A 170 3.24 3.89 1.01
C ARG A 170 1.92 3.49 0.36
N LEU A 171 1.55 4.12 -0.75
CA LEU A 171 0.29 3.84 -1.42
C LEU A 171 0.30 2.42 -1.97
N PHE A 172 1.42 2.03 -2.57
CA PHE A 172 1.61 0.67 -3.05
C PHE A 172 1.59 -0.35 -1.91
N HIS A 173 2.28 -0.08 -0.79
CA HIS A 173 2.21 -0.92 0.41
C HIS A 173 0.78 -1.11 0.92
N HIS A 174 -0.03 -0.05 0.99
CA HIS A 174 -1.43 -0.15 1.40
C HIS A 174 -2.25 -1.02 0.45
N ARG A 175 -2.07 -0.85 -0.86
CA ARG A 175 -2.76 -1.68 -1.88
C ARG A 175 -2.38 -3.15 -1.73
N MET A 176 -1.10 -3.47 -1.66
CA MET A 176 -0.61 -4.85 -1.55
C MET A 176 -1.07 -5.51 -0.25
N ARG A 177 -1.04 -4.76 0.86
CA ARG A 177 -1.58 -5.21 2.14
C ARG A 177 -3.07 -5.52 2.06
N MET A 178 -3.86 -4.63 1.46
CA MET A 178 -5.30 -4.85 1.28
C MET A 178 -5.57 -6.08 0.41
N GLU A 179 -4.88 -6.24 -0.72
CA GLU A 179 -5.09 -7.40 -1.58
C GLU A 179 -4.73 -8.72 -0.90
N ASN A 180 -3.62 -8.78 -0.16
CA ASN A 180 -3.27 -9.98 0.63
C ASN A 180 -4.36 -10.32 1.66
N LEU A 181 -4.88 -9.32 2.38
CA LEU A 181 -5.95 -9.53 3.37
C LEU A 181 -7.27 -9.96 2.71
N LEU A 182 -7.64 -9.34 1.59
CA LEU A 182 -8.82 -9.69 0.80
C LEU A 182 -8.75 -11.12 0.27
N GLN A 183 -7.58 -11.54 -0.22
CA GLN A 183 -7.35 -12.91 -0.69
C GLN A 183 -7.37 -13.91 0.48
N ALA A 184 -6.86 -13.53 1.65
CA ALA A 184 -6.90 -14.36 2.86
C ALA A 184 -8.31 -14.45 3.49
N GLY A 185 -9.25 -13.58 3.10
CA GLY A 185 -10.59 -13.51 3.67
C GLY A 185 -10.71 -12.62 4.91
N ASP A 186 -9.64 -11.92 5.31
CA ASP A 186 -9.60 -11.02 6.47
C ASP A 186 -10.13 -9.62 6.10
N TYR A 187 -11.42 -9.57 5.75
CA TYR A 187 -12.06 -8.37 5.20
C TYR A 187 -12.11 -7.20 6.19
N ASP A 188 -12.35 -7.46 7.47
CA ASP A 188 -12.42 -6.42 8.50
C ASP A 188 -11.09 -5.67 8.65
N GLU A 189 -9.97 -6.39 8.67
CA GLU A 189 -8.65 -5.77 8.71
C GLU A 189 -8.33 -5.04 7.41
N ALA A 190 -8.77 -5.56 6.25
CA ALA A 190 -8.60 -4.86 4.98
C ALA A 190 -9.25 -3.46 5.00
N THR A 191 -10.42 -3.30 5.63
CA THR A 191 -11.09 -1.98 5.75
C THR A 191 -10.31 -0.97 6.61
N ARG A 192 -9.37 -1.44 7.46
CA ARG A 192 -8.59 -0.58 8.36
C ARG A 192 -7.30 -0.08 7.70
N VAL A 193 -6.78 -0.79 6.71
CA VAL A 193 -5.52 -0.46 6.03
C VAL A 193 -5.62 0.91 5.35
N GLY A 194 -4.74 1.82 5.73
CA GLY A 194 -4.65 3.14 5.10
C GLY A 194 -5.93 3.97 5.21
N SER A 195 -6.81 3.71 6.18
CA SER A 195 -8.09 4.43 6.35
C SER A 195 -7.90 5.92 6.62
N SER A 196 -6.82 6.28 7.31
CA SER A 196 -6.43 7.67 7.59
C SER A 196 -5.47 8.28 6.56
N GLU A 197 -4.97 7.48 5.61
CA GLU A 197 -3.95 7.94 4.65
C GLU A 197 -4.61 8.80 3.57
N HIS A 198 -4.11 10.02 3.40
CA HIS A 198 -4.78 11.02 2.59
C HIS A 198 -4.51 10.86 1.10
N GLN A 199 -3.35 10.28 0.76
CA GLN A 199 -3.02 9.92 -0.62
C GLN A 199 -3.83 8.68 -1.01
N THR A 200 -4.45 8.73 -2.18
CA THR A 200 -5.25 7.62 -2.71
C THR A 200 -5.18 7.60 -4.23
N ASP A 201 -5.37 6.43 -4.82
CA ASP A 201 -5.55 6.24 -6.26
C ASP A 201 -6.85 5.48 -6.55
N SER A 202 -7.17 5.29 -7.84
CA SER A 202 -8.36 4.56 -8.27
C SER A 202 -8.33 3.10 -7.82
N SER A 203 -7.15 2.46 -7.79
CA SER A 203 -7.02 1.06 -7.37
C SER A 203 -7.28 0.88 -5.87
N LEU A 204 -6.74 1.77 -5.02
CA LEU A 204 -7.02 1.76 -3.58
C LEU A 204 -8.48 2.09 -3.28
N THR A 205 -9.08 3.01 -4.04
CA THR A 205 -10.51 3.33 -3.94
C THR A 205 -11.37 2.09 -4.24
N PHE A 206 -11.05 1.37 -5.31
CA PHE A 206 -11.68 0.08 -5.62
C PHE A 206 -11.50 -0.95 -4.50
N LEU A 207 -10.29 -1.11 -3.95
CA LEU A 207 -10.03 -2.07 -2.88
C LEU A 207 -10.84 -1.75 -1.61
N ARG A 208 -11.04 -0.47 -1.30
CA ARG A 208 -11.91 -0.02 -0.20
C ARG A 208 -13.37 -0.37 -0.48
N ILE A 209 -13.86 -0.11 -1.69
CA ILE A 209 -15.22 -0.51 -2.12
C ILE A 209 -15.41 -2.01 -1.95
N TYR A 210 -14.46 -2.81 -2.43
CA TYR A 210 -14.52 -4.27 -2.35
C TYR A 210 -14.50 -4.77 -0.90
N ALA A 211 -13.60 -4.26 -0.06
CA ALA A 211 -13.53 -4.61 1.36
C ALA A 211 -14.82 -4.22 2.12
N LEU A 212 -15.36 -3.03 1.86
CA LEU A 212 -16.62 -2.57 2.47
C LEU A 212 -17.84 -3.36 1.99
N SER A 213 -17.82 -3.84 0.74
CA SER A 213 -18.86 -4.73 0.23
C SER A 213 -18.86 -6.07 0.96
N LYS A 214 -17.68 -6.67 1.12
CA LYS A 214 -17.49 -7.93 1.85
C LYS A 214 -17.90 -7.86 3.32
N THR A 215 -17.79 -6.69 3.93
CA THR A 215 -18.22 -6.41 5.31
C THR A 215 -19.63 -5.84 5.42
N HIS A 216 -20.36 -5.69 4.30
CA HIS A 216 -21.72 -5.13 4.24
C HIS A 216 -21.85 -3.70 4.79
N HIS A 217 -20.79 -2.90 4.67
CA HIS A 217 -20.73 -1.52 5.15
C HIS A 217 -20.50 -0.50 4.03
N LEU A 218 -20.69 -0.89 2.76
CA LEU A 218 -20.44 -0.02 1.61
C LEU A 218 -21.27 1.27 1.64
N GLY A 219 -22.59 1.16 1.79
CA GLY A 219 -23.47 2.34 1.91
C GLY A 219 -23.29 3.14 3.21
N GLU A 220 -22.66 2.54 4.23
CA GLU A 220 -22.48 3.15 5.55
C GLU A 220 -21.21 3.99 5.66
N ARG A 221 -20.11 3.52 5.05
CA ARG A 221 -18.77 4.04 5.35
C ARG A 221 -17.95 4.47 4.15
N LEU A 222 -18.41 4.26 2.91
CA LEU A 222 -17.60 4.56 1.72
C LEU A 222 -17.03 5.99 1.72
N PHE A 223 -17.84 6.98 2.10
CA PHE A 223 -17.45 8.40 2.08
C PHE A 223 -16.74 8.85 3.36
N GLU A 224 -16.40 7.92 4.26
CA GLU A 224 -15.49 8.16 5.39
C GLU A 224 -14.02 8.03 4.98
N TYR A 225 -13.76 7.40 3.83
CA TYR A 225 -12.43 7.20 3.28
C TYR A 225 -12.06 8.31 2.29
N PRO A 226 -10.77 8.58 2.09
CA PRO A 226 -10.30 9.33 0.92
C PRO A 226 -10.65 8.55 -0.35
N LEU A 227 -11.24 9.21 -1.35
CA LEU A 227 -11.66 8.57 -2.60
C LEU A 227 -11.07 9.33 -3.79
N THR A 228 -10.81 8.63 -4.90
CA THR A 228 -10.43 9.24 -6.17
C THR A 228 -11.10 8.51 -7.31
N GLY A 229 -11.63 9.27 -8.27
CA GLY A 229 -12.45 8.78 -9.36
C GLY A 229 -13.95 8.72 -9.04
N GLY A 230 -14.74 8.52 -10.09
CA GLY A 230 -16.18 8.35 -10.08
C GLY A 230 -16.60 6.87 -10.18
N SER A 231 -17.67 6.60 -10.91
CA SER A 231 -18.16 5.24 -11.13
C SER A 231 -17.19 4.35 -11.91
N GLU A 232 -16.23 4.90 -12.66
CA GLU A 232 -15.24 4.14 -13.42
C GLU A 232 -14.34 3.27 -12.54
N VAL A 233 -14.14 3.65 -11.27
CA VAL A 233 -13.31 2.88 -10.33
C VAL A 233 -14.06 1.71 -9.70
N MET A 234 -15.34 1.54 -10.01
CA MET A 234 -16.16 0.47 -9.46
C MET A 234 -15.82 -0.91 -10.02
N LEU A 235 -15.09 -1.04 -11.13
CA LEU A 235 -14.69 -2.35 -11.66
C LEU A 235 -13.24 -2.33 -12.16
N PRO A 236 -12.53 -3.47 -12.12
CA PRO A 236 -11.18 -3.58 -12.64
C PRO A 236 -11.14 -3.45 -14.17
N ASP A 237 -10.41 -2.46 -14.67
CA ASP A 237 -10.27 -2.16 -16.11
C ASP A 237 -8.86 -2.40 -16.65
N ASN A 238 -7.91 -2.81 -15.79
CA ASN A 238 -6.48 -2.97 -16.06
C ASN A 238 -5.76 -1.69 -16.56
N LYS A 239 -6.41 -0.54 -16.42
CA LYS A 239 -5.84 0.77 -16.75
C LYS A 239 -5.77 1.63 -15.49
N ASN A 240 -6.92 1.98 -14.93
CA ASN A 240 -7.06 2.81 -13.74
C ASN A 240 -7.12 1.95 -12.47
N VAL A 241 -7.83 0.82 -12.55
CA VAL A 241 -7.99 -0.13 -11.46
C VAL A 241 -7.28 -1.43 -11.85
N LYS A 242 -6.19 -1.73 -11.13
CA LYS A 242 -5.38 -2.93 -11.32
C LYS A 242 -5.31 -3.73 -10.03
N LEU A 243 -5.63 -5.02 -10.14
CA LEU A 243 -5.48 -6.02 -9.08
C LEU A 243 -4.28 -6.90 -9.40
N MET A 244 -3.46 -7.20 -8.40
CA MET A 244 -2.24 -8.00 -8.57
C MET A 244 -2.31 -9.38 -7.93
N MET A 245 -3.24 -9.56 -7.00
CA MET A 245 -3.35 -10.72 -6.12
C MET A 245 -4.79 -11.25 -6.12
N VAL A 246 -5.77 -10.37 -5.97
CA VAL A 246 -7.18 -10.76 -5.98
C VAL A 246 -7.62 -11.03 -7.43
N PRO A 247 -8.13 -12.23 -7.76
CA PRO A 247 -8.62 -12.50 -9.10
C PRO A 247 -9.86 -11.66 -9.44
N GLU A 248 -9.85 -10.98 -10.60
CA GLU A 248 -11.02 -10.19 -11.06
C GLU A 248 -12.32 -11.03 -11.03
N THR A 249 -12.22 -12.32 -11.35
CA THR A 249 -13.38 -13.22 -11.39
C THR A 249 -14.08 -13.37 -10.03
N GLU A 250 -13.37 -13.24 -8.91
CA GLU A 250 -13.97 -13.31 -7.57
C GLU A 250 -14.83 -12.09 -7.28
N VAL A 251 -14.35 -10.91 -7.71
CA VAL A 251 -15.11 -9.65 -7.64
C VAL A 251 -16.40 -9.78 -8.44
N TYR A 252 -16.30 -10.21 -9.70
CA TYR A 252 -17.48 -10.34 -10.56
C TYR A 252 -18.48 -11.40 -10.09
N LYS A 253 -18.02 -12.48 -9.46
CA LYS A 253 -18.89 -13.49 -8.84
C LYS A 253 -19.68 -12.92 -7.67
N GLU A 254 -19.10 -12.03 -6.86
CA GLU A 254 -19.84 -11.34 -5.79
C GLU A 254 -20.97 -10.48 -6.34
N LEU A 255 -20.75 -9.85 -7.49
CA LEU A 255 -21.75 -9.02 -8.14
C LEU A 255 -22.88 -9.86 -8.77
N GLY A 256 -22.56 -11.06 -9.24
CA GLY A 256 -23.52 -12.07 -9.67
C GLY A 256 -23.00 -12.90 -10.82
N VAL A 257 -22.81 -12.29 -11.99
CA VAL A 257 -22.34 -13.00 -13.19
C VAL A 257 -21.23 -12.24 -13.88
N PHE A 258 -20.14 -12.95 -14.20
CA PHE A 258 -19.06 -12.42 -15.01
C PHE A 258 -19.46 -12.32 -16.49
N PHE A 259 -19.34 -11.12 -17.07
CA PHE A 259 -19.46 -10.89 -18.50
C PHE A 259 -18.07 -10.82 -19.14
N PRO A 260 -17.73 -11.69 -20.12
CA PRO A 260 -16.40 -11.71 -20.73
C PRO A 260 -16.01 -10.40 -21.43
N LYS A 261 -16.99 -9.63 -21.91
CA LYS A 261 -16.77 -8.34 -22.55
C LYS A 261 -16.60 -7.26 -21.48
N LYS A 262 -15.41 -6.66 -21.37
CA LYS A 262 -15.20 -5.47 -20.52
C LYS A 262 -16.12 -4.33 -20.99
N MET A 263 -16.80 -3.71 -20.04
CA MET A 263 -17.75 -2.62 -20.26
C MET A 263 -17.67 -1.62 -19.09
N PRO A 264 -18.10 -0.37 -19.28
CA PRO A 264 -18.18 0.61 -18.20
C PRO A 264 -19.01 0.09 -17.02
N PRO A 265 -18.68 0.45 -15.76
CA PRO A 265 -19.40 -0.05 -14.60
C PRO A 265 -20.90 0.23 -14.61
N THR A 266 -21.32 1.40 -15.08
CA THR A 266 -22.74 1.76 -15.22
C THR A 266 -23.48 0.83 -16.18
N ASP A 267 -22.90 0.54 -17.35
CA ASP A 267 -23.44 -0.40 -18.34
C ASP A 267 -23.48 -1.83 -17.79
N TYR A 268 -22.42 -2.24 -17.07
CA TYR A 268 -22.33 -3.54 -16.40
C TYR A 268 -23.48 -3.73 -15.42
N PHE A 269 -23.67 -2.78 -14.51
CA PHE A 269 -24.74 -2.85 -13.53
C PHE A 269 -26.13 -2.76 -14.18
N ALA A 270 -26.31 -1.91 -15.19
CA ALA A 270 -27.58 -1.83 -15.92
C ALA A 270 -27.96 -3.18 -16.57
N LEU A 271 -26.99 -3.86 -17.18
CA LEU A 271 -27.18 -5.19 -17.76
C LEU A 271 -27.48 -6.25 -16.68
N LEU A 272 -26.74 -6.21 -15.57
CA LEU A 272 -26.89 -7.14 -14.46
C LEU A 272 -28.30 -7.07 -13.84
N HIS A 273 -28.81 -5.85 -13.65
CA HIS A 273 -30.15 -5.62 -13.08
C HIS A 273 -31.26 -5.91 -14.09
N SER A 274 -31.11 -5.55 -15.36
CA SER A 274 -32.12 -5.86 -16.39
C SER A 274 -32.25 -7.36 -16.66
N THR A 275 -31.20 -8.14 -16.39
CA THR A 275 -31.21 -9.61 -16.54
C THR A 275 -31.59 -10.35 -15.26
N ASN A 276 -31.96 -9.65 -14.17
CA ASN A 276 -32.26 -10.23 -12.84
C ASN A 276 -31.14 -11.13 -12.30
N ARG A 277 -29.87 -10.80 -12.61
CA ARG A 277 -28.68 -11.53 -12.16
C ARG A 277 -27.91 -10.78 -11.08
N ALA A 278 -28.41 -9.64 -10.63
CA ALA A 278 -27.80 -8.82 -9.61
C ALA A 278 -27.93 -9.46 -8.23
N THR A 279 -26.82 -9.53 -7.50
CA THR A 279 -26.80 -9.88 -6.08
C THR A 279 -27.17 -8.67 -5.22
N ARG A 280 -27.38 -8.88 -3.91
CA ARG A 280 -27.60 -7.77 -2.97
C ARG A 280 -26.44 -6.79 -2.95
N ALA A 281 -25.19 -7.29 -3.00
CA ALA A 281 -24.01 -6.45 -3.08
C ALA A 281 -24.05 -5.54 -4.32
N SER A 282 -24.48 -6.08 -5.47
CA SER A 282 -24.62 -5.28 -6.70
C SER A 282 -25.58 -4.10 -6.59
N HIS A 283 -26.59 -4.19 -5.73
CA HIS A 283 -27.48 -3.05 -5.48
C HIS A 283 -26.68 -1.89 -4.86
N ASP A 284 -25.89 -2.18 -3.81
CA ASP A 284 -25.09 -1.17 -3.13
C ASP A 284 -23.97 -0.62 -4.01
N TRP A 285 -23.34 -1.46 -4.85
CA TRP A 285 -22.33 -1.00 -5.80
C TRP A 285 -22.92 -0.03 -6.83
N LEU A 286 -24.11 -0.34 -7.38
CA LEU A 286 -24.79 0.54 -8.31
C LEU A 286 -25.19 1.87 -7.64
N LEU A 287 -25.76 1.81 -6.43
CA LEU A 287 -26.15 3.00 -5.68
C LEU A 287 -24.94 3.87 -5.37
N CYS A 288 -23.85 3.28 -4.87
CA CYS A 288 -22.60 3.99 -4.62
C CYS A 288 -21.95 4.50 -5.90
N ALA A 289 -22.08 3.82 -7.04
CA ALA A 289 -21.59 4.32 -8.33
C ALA A 289 -22.27 5.64 -8.71
N PHE A 290 -23.60 5.74 -8.55
CA PHE A 290 -24.31 7.00 -8.76
C PHE A 290 -23.86 8.09 -7.78
N LEU A 291 -23.62 7.74 -6.52
CA LEU A 291 -23.15 8.70 -5.52
C LEU A 291 -21.72 9.18 -5.80
N LEU A 292 -20.80 8.32 -6.24
CA LEU A 292 -19.45 8.71 -6.68
C LEU A 292 -19.50 9.72 -7.84
N ASP A 293 -20.39 9.48 -8.82
CA ASP A 293 -20.59 10.43 -9.93
C ASP A 293 -21.30 11.73 -9.51
N GLY A 294 -21.84 11.79 -8.29
CA GLY A 294 -22.72 12.86 -7.83
C GLY A 294 -24.07 12.86 -8.56
N ASN A 295 -24.47 11.75 -9.18
CA ASN A 295 -25.76 11.60 -9.85
C ASN A 295 -26.86 11.24 -8.84
N ILE A 296 -27.22 12.21 -8.01
CA ILE A 296 -28.20 12.04 -6.93
C ILE A 296 -29.60 11.68 -7.47
N ASN A 297 -29.96 12.18 -8.67
CA ASN A 297 -31.24 11.86 -9.30
C ASN A 297 -31.34 10.38 -9.67
N ALA A 298 -30.30 9.80 -10.28
CA ALA A 298 -30.27 8.38 -10.61
C ALA A 298 -30.27 7.52 -9.35
N PHE A 299 -29.51 7.92 -8.32
CA PHE A 299 -29.53 7.29 -7.01
C PHE A 299 -30.94 7.28 -6.39
N ALA A 300 -31.60 8.43 -6.27
CA ALA A 300 -32.93 8.54 -5.65
C ALA A 300 -34.00 7.75 -6.39
N ASN A 301 -33.92 7.64 -7.72
CA ASN A 301 -34.83 6.83 -8.53
C ASN A 301 -34.55 5.32 -8.43
N ALA A 302 -33.31 4.92 -8.15
CA ALA A 302 -32.92 3.52 -8.04
C ALA A 302 -33.13 2.95 -6.63
N LEU A 303 -32.88 3.74 -5.58
CA LEU A 303 -32.90 3.32 -4.18
C LEU A 303 -34.19 2.57 -3.76
N PRO A 304 -35.41 3.03 -4.09
CA PRO A 304 -36.65 2.37 -3.64
C PRO A 304 -36.84 0.96 -4.21
N LYS A 305 -36.08 0.58 -5.24
CA LYS A 305 -36.12 -0.77 -5.82
C LYS A 305 -35.45 -1.81 -4.93
N TYR A 306 -34.54 -1.37 -4.05
CA TYR A 306 -33.68 -2.26 -3.26
C TYR A 306 -33.84 -2.05 -1.76
N TYR A 307 -34.26 -0.86 -1.33
CA TYR A 307 -34.41 -0.49 0.08
C TYR A 307 -35.80 0.09 0.38
N LEU A 308 -36.26 -0.17 1.60
CA LEU A 308 -37.34 0.58 2.21
C LEU A 308 -36.82 1.97 2.63
N ILE A 309 -37.65 2.99 2.46
CA ILE A 309 -37.27 4.38 2.72
C ILE A 309 -37.62 4.71 4.17
N ASP A 310 -36.79 4.23 5.08
CA ASP A 310 -36.96 4.41 6.52
C ASP A 310 -35.61 4.65 7.23
N SER A 311 -35.61 4.66 8.56
CA SER A 311 -34.42 4.92 9.38
C SER A 311 -33.33 3.86 9.28
N THR A 312 -33.64 2.67 8.74
CA THR A 312 -32.68 1.56 8.57
C THR A 312 -31.77 1.75 7.37
N LEU A 313 -32.03 2.78 6.55
CA LEU A 313 -31.15 3.14 5.44
C LEU A 313 -29.72 3.40 5.92
N PRO A 314 -28.72 2.99 5.11
CA PRO A 314 -27.33 3.35 5.35
C PRO A 314 -27.11 4.85 5.50
N LYS A 315 -26.16 5.24 6.37
CA LYS A 315 -25.82 6.63 6.68
C LYS A 315 -25.70 7.49 5.44
N HIS A 316 -24.86 7.12 4.48
CA HIS A 316 -24.62 7.95 3.31
C HIS A 316 -25.80 7.98 2.35
N TYR A 317 -26.67 6.96 2.38
CA TYR A 317 -27.89 6.96 1.59
C TYR A 317 -28.91 7.96 2.17
N LYS A 318 -29.03 8.03 3.50
CA LYS A 318 -29.82 9.06 4.19
C LYS A 318 -29.30 10.46 3.87
N GLU A 319 -27.99 10.67 4.00
CA GLU A 319 -27.34 11.95 3.68
C GLU A 319 -27.61 12.36 2.22
N ALA A 320 -27.53 11.42 1.27
CA ALA A 320 -27.83 11.67 -0.14
C ALA A 320 -29.31 12.02 -0.39
N LEU A 321 -30.26 11.39 0.30
CA LEU A 321 -31.68 11.70 0.18
C LEU A 321 -32.05 13.08 0.75
N ILE A 322 -31.42 13.50 1.84
CA ILE A 322 -31.57 14.87 2.35
C ILE A 322 -31.08 15.88 1.30
N LEU A 323 -29.90 15.62 0.72
CA LEU A 323 -29.35 16.46 -0.34
C LEU A 323 -30.26 16.51 -1.58
N TYR A 324 -30.80 15.35 -2.00
CA TYR A 324 -31.75 15.23 -3.11
C TYR A 324 -33.00 16.10 -2.91
N SER A 325 -33.62 15.98 -1.72
CA SER A 325 -34.86 16.68 -1.37
C SER A 325 -34.68 18.20 -1.36
N ARG A 326 -33.47 18.68 -1.07
CA ARG A 326 -33.14 20.12 -1.03
C ARG A 326 -32.78 20.68 -2.42
N GLN A 327 -32.31 19.86 -3.35
CA GLN A 327 -31.94 20.29 -4.71
C GLN A 327 -33.07 20.13 -5.73
N THR A 328 -34.07 19.29 -5.44
CA THR A 328 -35.12 18.92 -6.38
C THR A 328 -36.44 19.58 -6.01
N LEU A 329 -37.02 20.36 -6.92
CA LEU A 329 -38.30 21.06 -6.73
C LEU A 329 -39.48 20.11 -6.48
N HIS A 330 -39.49 18.96 -7.16
CA HIS A 330 -40.52 17.93 -7.06
C HIS A 330 -39.87 16.55 -6.87
N PRO A 331 -39.45 16.22 -5.64
CA PRO A 331 -38.74 14.98 -5.37
C PRO A 331 -39.67 13.77 -5.53
N SER A 332 -39.22 12.75 -6.28
CA SER A 332 -39.96 11.48 -6.43
C SER A 332 -39.95 10.62 -5.17
N VAL A 333 -38.94 10.85 -4.32
CA VAL A 333 -38.70 10.16 -3.06
C VAL A 333 -38.43 11.20 -2.00
N VAL A 334 -39.10 11.08 -0.85
CA VAL A 334 -38.91 11.97 0.29
C VAL A 334 -38.53 11.15 1.51
N TYR A 335 -37.36 11.46 2.08
CA TYR A 335 -36.91 10.98 3.37
C TYR A 335 -36.87 12.15 4.34
N LYS A 336 -37.33 11.94 5.57
CA LYS A 336 -37.39 12.98 6.61
C LYS A 336 -36.69 12.52 7.86
N ASP A 337 -35.75 13.31 8.32
CA ASP A 337 -35.01 13.08 9.56
C ASP A 337 -34.65 14.45 10.14
N PRO A 338 -35.35 14.92 11.19
CA PRO A 338 -35.16 16.26 11.73
C PRO A 338 -33.72 16.52 12.20
N VAL A 339 -33.02 15.48 12.69
CA VAL A 339 -31.64 15.61 13.17
C VAL A 339 -30.71 15.81 11.98
N LEU A 340 -30.81 14.94 10.98
CA LEU A 340 -29.95 15.00 9.80
C LEU A 340 -30.23 16.26 8.95
N GLU A 341 -31.48 16.74 8.93
CA GLU A 341 -31.83 18.02 8.31
C GLU A 341 -31.17 19.21 9.01
N ALA A 342 -31.14 19.22 10.35
CA ALA A 342 -30.45 20.25 11.11
C ALA A 342 -28.94 20.22 10.85
N ASP A 343 -28.33 19.04 10.86
CA ASP A 343 -26.90 18.84 10.54
C ASP A 343 -26.56 19.36 9.13
N TYR A 344 -27.45 19.13 8.16
CA TYR A 344 -27.27 19.65 6.81
C TYR A 344 -27.33 21.18 6.75
N GLU A 345 -28.28 21.80 7.45
CA GLU A 345 -28.38 23.26 7.50
C GLU A 345 -27.14 23.89 8.16
N ASP A 346 -26.61 23.27 9.22
CA ASP A 346 -25.37 23.67 9.86
C ASP A 346 -24.16 23.54 8.92
N PHE A 347 -24.07 22.43 8.16
CA PHE A 347 -23.07 22.25 7.12
C PHE A 347 -23.13 23.36 6.05
N THR A 348 -24.33 23.69 5.54
CA THR A 348 -24.47 24.73 4.53
C THR A 348 -24.14 26.12 5.07
N THR A 349 -24.48 26.40 6.33
CA THR A 349 -24.15 27.64 7.02
C THR A 349 -22.64 27.78 7.19
N LEU A 350 -21.96 26.75 7.71
CA LEU A 350 -20.51 26.74 7.86
C LEU A 350 -19.77 26.95 6.53
N ARG A 351 -20.33 26.42 5.44
CA ARG A 351 -19.81 26.63 4.07
C ARG A 351 -19.97 28.07 3.58
N ARG A 352 -20.93 28.85 4.09
CA ARG A 352 -21.16 30.25 3.69
C ARG A 352 -20.40 31.26 4.58
N THR A 353 -20.14 30.94 5.85
CA THR A 353 -19.65 31.89 6.85
C THR A 353 -18.20 32.39 6.64
N ASN A 354 -17.30 31.57 6.09
CA ASN A 354 -15.88 31.91 6.00
C ASN A 354 -15.45 32.35 4.59
N LYS A 355 -14.88 33.57 4.48
CA LYS A 355 -14.33 34.12 3.23
C LYS A 355 -13.04 33.42 2.79
N ASP A 356 -12.22 32.95 3.74
CA ASP A 356 -11.02 32.17 3.44
C ASP A 356 -11.38 30.71 3.09
N VAL A 357 -11.11 30.34 1.84
CA VAL A 357 -11.39 29.01 1.28
C VAL A 357 -10.63 27.92 2.01
N ARG A 358 -9.38 28.15 2.42
CA ARG A 358 -8.55 27.11 3.04
C ARG A 358 -9.02 26.81 4.46
N LEU A 359 -9.20 27.85 5.27
CA LEU A 359 -9.70 27.71 6.64
C LEU A 359 -11.10 27.07 6.65
N ARG A 360 -11.95 27.45 5.69
CA ARG A 360 -13.28 26.86 5.52
C ARG A 360 -13.20 25.37 5.21
N ASN A 361 -12.38 24.97 4.24
CA ASN A 361 -12.27 23.57 3.84
C ASN A 361 -11.69 22.70 4.96
N ASN A 362 -10.74 23.21 5.74
CA ASN A 362 -10.22 22.51 6.92
C ASN A 362 -11.32 22.32 7.98
N LYS A 363 -12.05 23.38 8.35
CA LYS A 363 -13.17 23.24 9.31
C LYS A 363 -14.25 22.28 8.82
N LEU A 364 -14.64 22.37 7.54
CA LEU A 364 -15.62 21.45 6.96
C LEU A 364 -15.12 20.01 6.95
N ARG A 365 -13.82 19.79 6.72
CA ARG A 365 -13.22 18.47 6.79
C ARG A 365 -13.21 17.93 8.21
N ASP A 366 -12.85 18.75 9.20
CA ASP A 366 -12.75 18.32 10.60
C ASP A 366 -14.13 17.96 11.17
N THR A 367 -15.19 18.69 10.80
CA THR A 367 -16.55 18.46 11.33
C THR A 367 -17.38 17.50 10.47
N TYR A 368 -17.29 17.61 9.14
CA TYR A 368 -18.17 16.89 8.20
C TYR A 368 -17.42 16.03 7.17
N GLY A 369 -16.10 15.84 7.33
CA GLY A 369 -15.27 15.11 6.35
C GLY A 369 -15.70 13.67 6.08
N GLN A 370 -16.47 13.07 7.00
CA GLN A 370 -17.02 11.72 6.92
C GLN A 370 -18.48 11.67 6.42
N THR A 371 -18.95 12.74 5.77
CA THR A 371 -20.31 12.81 5.22
C THR A 371 -20.26 12.81 3.70
N TYR A 372 -21.31 12.28 3.07
CA TYR A 372 -21.50 12.36 1.63
C TYR A 372 -21.58 13.82 1.15
N TRP A 373 -22.08 14.75 1.97
CA TRP A 373 -22.15 16.17 1.61
C TRP A 373 -20.76 16.78 1.41
N TYR A 374 -19.80 16.45 2.28
CA TYR A 374 -18.42 16.88 2.12
C TYR A 374 -17.80 16.32 0.83
N TYR A 375 -17.99 15.03 0.56
CA TYR A 375 -17.57 14.42 -0.70
C TYR A 375 -18.18 15.15 -1.91
N TYR A 376 -19.50 15.31 -1.93
CA TYR A 376 -20.24 15.88 -3.06
C TYR A 376 -19.81 17.31 -3.41
N PHE A 377 -19.56 18.16 -2.41
CA PHE A 377 -19.24 19.57 -2.64
C PHE A 377 -17.75 19.91 -2.66
N ILE A 378 -16.89 19.08 -2.05
CA ILE A 378 -15.47 19.39 -1.87
C ILE A 378 -14.59 18.22 -2.29
N GLY A 379 -14.94 16.99 -1.91
CA GLY A 379 -14.08 15.81 -2.04
C GLY A 379 -14.07 15.15 -3.43
N ARG A 380 -14.98 15.50 -4.34
CA ARG A 380 -15.01 14.92 -5.70
C ARG A 380 -13.88 15.51 -6.56
N THR A 381 -12.82 14.74 -6.74
CA THR A 381 -11.61 15.08 -7.53
C THR A 381 -11.54 14.33 -8.84
#